data_AF-A0A9K3GE16-F1
#
_entry.id   AF-A0A9K3GE16-F1
#
_cell.length_a   1.000
_cell.length_b   1.000
_cell.length_c   1.000
_cell.angle_alpha   90.00
_cell.angle_beta   90.00
_cell.angle_gamma   90.00
#
_symmetry.space_group_name_H-M   'P 1'
#
loop_
_entity.id
_entity.type
_entity.pdbx_description
1 polymer ?
#
loop_
_entity_poly.entity_id
_entity_poly.type
_entity_poly.pdbx_seq_one_letter_code
_entity_poly.pdbx_strand_id
1 'polypeptide(L)'
;MTAETPAVRTLEDLQAALETNPYDLGSWDILLQNHADTSEDLEFVTKCYEDFLTVYPLCFYYWRRYANNLHRLSGEGAYEAALGVYLKGVALLPSLFDLWNELFAFLIKEEEGEGENVTAEVVLEHMEKGLCLAGNDWRAGPMWIKYIEYATKTGQEEIIMKAYQLASERVYASIVEVKTQFEAYVAQAVDANPMGASIIASFDHSIETATRVVEDEKRVATRTFFHPSPPDAPFVSAWRKYLTRESNPKAVVKAPVVAAPAPVEAPAPVPVQPPAGIVAGAPGEVAEEEAPAAEAEAEVEAEGDATMETEEAGEAEALAAALKERDQAWVQFLFERALVPLSKHTDFWYLYQAYLARVQGSEAAYATLSRSLPLHMHKVTLPAPYLLMSDAARSAGNQEDAEKWLRQGLEMCPKSADIRCALAAVLAPTNALEGLNIVKEGLETLPPSNRSHLAMVDSVTRISSTVAPDIS
;
A
#
# COMPACT_ATOMS: atom_id res chain seq x y z
N MET A 1 -43.67 -28.02 0.48
CA MET A 1 -42.52 -27.36 -0.16
C MET A 1 -41.29 -27.77 0.60
N THR A 2 -40.66 -28.87 0.18
CA THR A 2 -39.35 -29.30 0.68
C THR A 2 -38.34 -28.30 0.15
N ALA A 3 -37.69 -27.55 1.05
CA ALA A 3 -36.52 -26.78 0.67
C ALA A 3 -35.46 -27.78 0.20
N GLU A 4 -35.15 -27.77 -1.10
CA GLU A 4 -34.01 -28.50 -1.63
C GLU A 4 -32.76 -27.99 -0.91
N THR A 5 -32.12 -28.86 -0.14
CA THR A 5 -30.77 -28.63 0.35
C THR A 5 -29.89 -28.35 -0.87
N PRO A 6 -29.19 -27.22 -0.95
CA PRO A 6 -28.37 -26.90 -2.12
C PRO A 6 -27.36 -28.04 -2.33
N ALA A 7 -27.27 -28.53 -3.57
CA ALA A 7 -26.36 -29.62 -3.94
C ALA A 7 -24.93 -29.25 -3.51
N VAL A 8 -24.27 -30.17 -2.79
CA VAL A 8 -22.86 -30.03 -2.41
C VAL A 8 -22.06 -30.05 -3.71
N ARG A 9 -21.43 -28.91 -4.06
CA ARG A 9 -20.54 -28.83 -5.23
C ARG A 9 -19.31 -29.71 -4.99
N THR A 10 -18.93 -30.52 -5.97
CA THR A 10 -17.72 -31.34 -5.89
C THR A 10 -16.47 -30.51 -6.12
N LEU A 11 -15.29 -31.04 -5.79
CA LEU A 11 -14.00 -30.38 -6.06
C LEU A 11 -13.82 -30.05 -7.55
N GLU A 12 -14.17 -31.00 -8.42
CA GLU A 12 -14.08 -30.86 -9.87
C GLU A 12 -15.04 -29.78 -10.39
N ASP A 13 -16.26 -29.71 -9.85
CA ASP A 13 -17.23 -28.65 -10.19
C ASP A 13 -16.70 -27.25 -9.80
N LEU A 14 -16.07 -27.14 -8.63
CA LEU A 14 -15.49 -25.89 -8.15
C LEU A 14 -14.30 -25.45 -9.00
N GLN A 15 -13.41 -26.38 -9.34
CA GLN A 15 -12.27 -26.11 -10.23
C GLN A 15 -12.74 -25.66 -11.61
N ALA A 16 -13.68 -26.36 -12.23
CA ALA A 16 -14.25 -25.98 -13.52
C ALA A 16 -14.97 -24.62 -13.48
N ALA A 17 -15.67 -24.33 -12.38
CA ALA A 17 -16.31 -23.03 -12.18
C ALA A 17 -15.28 -21.90 -12.08
N LEU A 18 -14.15 -22.13 -11.40
CA LEU A 18 -13.06 -21.15 -11.25
C LEU A 18 -12.21 -21.00 -12.51
N GLU A 19 -12.05 -22.06 -13.31
CA GLU A 19 -11.47 -21.96 -14.66
C GLU A 19 -12.34 -21.07 -15.57
N THR A 20 -13.66 -21.19 -15.45
CA THR A 20 -14.62 -20.38 -16.21
C THR A 20 -14.68 -18.94 -15.69
N ASN A 21 -14.68 -18.77 -14.37
CA ASN A 21 -14.75 -17.50 -13.68
C ASN A 21 -13.90 -17.50 -12.41
N PRO A 22 -12.63 -17.07 -12.49
CA PRO A 22 -11.72 -17.06 -11.33
C PRO A 22 -12.12 -15.99 -10.28
N TYR A 23 -13.18 -15.21 -10.53
CA TYR A 23 -13.69 -14.17 -9.64
C TYR A 23 -14.97 -14.60 -8.89
N ASP A 24 -15.32 -15.89 -8.92
CA ASP A 24 -16.41 -16.42 -8.11
C ASP A 24 -15.94 -16.65 -6.67
N LEU A 25 -16.07 -15.61 -5.85
CA LEU A 25 -15.71 -15.66 -4.42
C LEU A 25 -16.46 -16.79 -3.69
N GLY A 26 -17.71 -17.09 -4.07
CA GLY A 26 -18.47 -18.17 -3.44
C GLY A 26 -17.88 -19.55 -3.71
N SER A 27 -17.38 -19.79 -4.94
CA SER A 27 -16.67 -21.04 -5.26
C SER A 27 -15.31 -21.11 -4.56
N TRP A 28 -14.58 -19.99 -4.47
CA TRP A 28 -13.33 -19.93 -3.70
C TRP A 28 -13.53 -20.22 -2.21
N ASP A 29 -14.58 -19.66 -1.60
CA ASP A 29 -14.88 -19.89 -0.19
C ASP A 29 -15.11 -21.37 0.12
N ILE A 30 -15.91 -22.05 -0.71
CA ILE A 30 -16.18 -23.48 -0.57
C ILE A 30 -14.90 -24.29 -0.82
N LEU A 31 -14.12 -23.96 -1.86
CA LEU A 31 -12.88 -24.66 -2.18
C LEU A 31 -11.88 -24.58 -1.02
N LEU A 32 -11.65 -23.38 -0.49
CA LEU A 32 -10.68 -23.16 0.57
C LEU A 32 -11.15 -23.74 1.91
N GLN A 33 -12.43 -23.55 2.27
CA GLN A 33 -12.96 -24.00 3.55
C GLN A 33 -13.20 -25.51 3.62
N ASN A 34 -13.76 -26.11 2.58
CA ASN A 34 -14.19 -27.51 2.63
C ASN A 34 -13.14 -28.48 2.08
N HIS A 35 -12.20 -27.99 1.26
CA HIS A 35 -11.17 -28.84 0.64
C HIS A 35 -9.76 -28.46 1.08
N ALA A 36 -9.33 -27.19 0.95
CA ALA A 36 -7.95 -26.82 1.28
C ALA A 36 -7.67 -26.94 2.80
N ASP A 37 -8.49 -26.31 3.65
CA ASP A 37 -8.27 -26.30 5.11
C ASP A 37 -8.37 -27.68 5.78
N THR A 38 -9.06 -28.61 5.14
CA THR A 38 -9.26 -29.99 5.62
C THR A 38 -8.26 -30.97 5.00
N SER A 39 -7.42 -30.52 4.07
CA SER A 39 -6.44 -31.34 3.38
C SER A 39 -5.15 -31.49 4.20
N GLU A 40 -4.51 -32.64 4.05
CA GLU A 40 -3.14 -32.90 4.50
C GLU A 40 -2.11 -32.81 3.35
N ASP A 41 -2.58 -32.49 2.14
CA ASP A 41 -1.75 -32.29 0.95
C ASP A 41 -1.26 -30.84 0.89
N LEU A 42 -0.01 -30.63 1.30
CA LEU A 42 0.67 -29.34 1.32
C LEU A 42 0.73 -28.66 -0.06
N GLU A 43 0.94 -29.43 -1.13
CA GLU A 43 1.05 -28.89 -2.49
C GLU A 43 -0.32 -28.38 -2.96
N PHE A 44 -1.38 -29.17 -2.71
CA PHE A 44 -2.74 -28.78 -3.02
C PHE A 44 -3.15 -27.51 -2.27
N VAL A 45 -2.89 -27.46 -0.95
CA VAL A 45 -3.21 -26.29 -0.12
C VAL A 45 -2.47 -25.05 -0.60
N THR A 46 -1.16 -25.18 -0.85
CA THR A 46 -0.33 -24.09 -1.37
C THR A 46 -0.90 -23.56 -2.67
N LYS A 47 -1.17 -24.43 -3.64
CA LYS A 47 -1.72 -24.04 -4.93
C LYS A 47 -3.06 -23.31 -4.79
N CYS A 48 -3.99 -23.84 -4.00
CA CYS A 48 -5.30 -23.21 -3.81
C CYS A 48 -5.19 -21.79 -3.24
N TYR A 49 -4.34 -21.59 -2.23
CA TYR A 49 -4.16 -20.27 -1.62
C TYR A 49 -3.38 -19.30 -2.50
N GLU A 50 -2.34 -19.75 -3.21
CA GLU A 50 -1.60 -18.89 -4.14
C GLU A 50 -2.48 -18.44 -5.32
N ASP A 51 -3.28 -19.34 -5.89
CA ASP A 51 -4.22 -19.01 -6.96
C ASP A 51 -5.28 -18.02 -6.47
N PHE A 52 -5.83 -18.24 -5.27
CA PHE A 52 -6.82 -17.32 -4.67
C PHE A 52 -6.25 -15.94 -4.40
N LEU A 53 -5.06 -15.85 -3.78
CA LEU A 53 -4.43 -14.59 -3.40
C LEU A 53 -3.88 -13.83 -4.61
N THR A 54 -3.66 -14.52 -5.73
CA THR A 54 -3.44 -13.89 -7.04
C THR A 54 -4.67 -13.18 -7.57
N VAL A 55 -5.89 -13.46 -7.07
CA VAL A 55 -7.11 -12.76 -7.49
C VAL A 55 -7.60 -11.78 -6.43
N TYR A 56 -7.45 -12.14 -5.16
CA TYR A 56 -7.95 -11.40 -4.01
C TYR A 56 -6.85 -11.06 -2.99
N PRO A 57 -5.80 -10.33 -3.38
CA PRO A 57 -4.68 -10.02 -2.48
C PRO A 57 -5.13 -9.21 -1.26
N LEU A 58 -6.14 -8.35 -1.39
CA LEU A 58 -6.64 -7.48 -0.31
C LEU A 58 -7.41 -8.22 0.81
N CYS A 59 -7.69 -9.52 0.65
CA CYS A 59 -8.44 -10.30 1.62
C CYS A 59 -7.51 -10.90 2.70
N PHE A 60 -7.03 -10.06 3.64
CA PHE A 60 -6.06 -10.44 4.69
C PHE A 60 -6.39 -11.74 5.44
N TYR A 61 -7.68 -12.01 5.66
CA TYR A 61 -8.14 -13.21 6.36
C TYR A 61 -7.61 -14.51 5.74
N TYR A 62 -7.46 -14.55 4.41
CA TYR A 62 -6.95 -15.73 3.71
C TYR A 62 -5.43 -15.83 3.74
N TRP A 63 -4.70 -14.71 3.83
CA TRP A 63 -3.26 -14.74 4.13
C TRP A 63 -2.99 -15.42 5.46
N ARG A 64 -3.76 -15.06 6.50
CA ARG A 64 -3.68 -15.70 7.82
C ARG A 64 -4.02 -17.19 7.76
N ARG A 65 -5.11 -17.56 7.07
CA ARG A 65 -5.47 -18.98 6.90
C ARG A 65 -4.41 -19.77 6.14
N TYR A 66 -3.82 -19.17 5.12
CA TYR A 66 -2.74 -19.78 4.37
C TYR A 66 -1.51 -20.02 5.25
N ALA A 67 -1.04 -18.98 5.96
CA ALA A 67 0.08 -19.10 6.88
C ALA A 67 -0.17 -20.17 7.96
N ASN A 68 -1.37 -20.20 8.54
CA ASN A 68 -1.74 -21.21 9.55
C ASN A 68 -1.74 -22.64 8.99
N ASN A 69 -2.18 -22.83 7.74
CA ASN A 69 -2.12 -24.15 7.11
C ASN A 69 -0.67 -24.57 6.82
N LEU A 70 0.18 -23.68 6.32
CA LEU A 70 1.59 -23.99 6.12
C LEU A 70 2.29 -24.31 7.44
N HIS A 71 2.00 -23.54 8.48
CA HIS A 71 2.53 -23.80 9.82
C HIS A 71 2.13 -25.18 10.35
N ARG A 72 0.90 -25.62 10.04
CA ARG A 72 0.39 -26.94 10.45
C ARG A 72 1.01 -28.10 9.66
N LEU A 73 1.25 -27.90 8.36
CA LEU A 73 1.58 -28.98 7.42
C LEU A 73 3.07 -29.16 7.16
N SER A 74 3.89 -28.12 7.32
CA SER A 74 5.27 -28.14 6.78
C SER A 74 6.30 -28.85 7.68
N GLY A 75 5.93 -29.28 8.90
CA GLY A 75 6.84 -30.01 9.79
C GLY A 75 8.08 -29.19 10.16
N GLU A 76 9.27 -29.74 9.91
CA GLU A 76 10.55 -28.99 10.03
C GLU A 76 10.59 -27.91 8.94
N GLY A 77 10.46 -26.64 9.32
CA GLY A 77 10.29 -25.51 8.39
C GLY A 77 8.91 -24.83 8.46
N ALA A 78 8.04 -25.25 9.39
CA ALA A 78 6.72 -24.65 9.62
C ALA A 78 6.77 -23.14 9.88
N TYR A 79 7.73 -22.71 10.70
CA TYR A 79 7.94 -21.30 11.03
C TYR A 79 8.26 -20.47 9.78
N GLU A 80 9.27 -20.88 9.02
CA GLU A 80 9.76 -20.17 7.83
C GLU A 80 8.69 -20.13 6.74
N ALA A 81 7.95 -21.23 6.56
CA ALA A 81 6.87 -21.30 5.59
C ALA A 81 5.74 -20.30 5.93
N ALA A 82 5.31 -20.27 7.20
CA ALA A 82 4.27 -19.36 7.66
C ALA A 82 4.72 -17.89 7.64
N LEU A 83 5.95 -17.61 8.11
CA LEU A 83 6.56 -16.29 8.07
C LEU A 83 6.66 -15.78 6.63
N GLY A 84 7.10 -16.63 5.69
CA GLY A 84 7.19 -16.29 4.27
C GLY A 84 5.86 -15.82 3.69
N VAL A 85 4.74 -16.44 4.09
CA VAL A 85 3.39 -16.01 3.68
C VAL A 85 3.04 -14.64 4.24
N TYR A 86 3.28 -14.40 5.52
CA TYR A 86 3.03 -13.09 6.12
C TYR A 86 3.89 -12.01 5.48
N LEU A 87 5.19 -12.25 5.31
CA LEU A 87 6.13 -11.32 4.69
C LEU A 87 5.75 -11.00 3.23
N LYS A 88 5.34 -12.02 2.45
CA LYS A 88 4.80 -11.83 1.09
C LYS A 88 3.56 -10.92 1.12
N GLY A 89 2.64 -11.16 2.05
CA GLY A 89 1.41 -10.38 2.16
C GLY A 89 1.66 -8.92 2.60
N VAL A 90 2.50 -8.66 3.60
CA VAL A 90 2.78 -7.28 4.07
C VAL A 90 3.68 -6.52 3.10
N ALA A 91 4.54 -7.19 2.33
CA ALA A 91 5.28 -6.56 1.25
C ALA A 91 4.34 -6.11 0.13
N LEU A 92 3.32 -6.92 -0.17
CA LEU A 92 2.30 -6.59 -1.16
C LEU A 92 1.36 -5.47 -0.67
N LEU A 93 1.04 -5.48 0.63
CA LEU A 93 0.04 -4.61 1.26
C LEU A 93 0.59 -3.91 2.52
N PRO A 94 1.55 -2.99 2.38
CA PRO A 94 2.28 -2.42 3.53
C PRO A 94 1.40 -1.66 4.52
N SER A 95 0.33 -1.04 4.03
CA SER A 95 -0.60 -0.23 4.81
C SER A 95 -1.71 -1.04 5.50
N LEU A 96 -1.76 -2.36 5.29
CA LEU A 96 -2.84 -3.19 5.79
C LEU A 96 -2.62 -3.62 7.25
N PHE A 97 -3.12 -2.80 8.17
CA PHE A 97 -3.11 -3.04 9.61
C PHE A 97 -3.44 -4.49 10.01
N ASP A 98 -4.52 -5.04 9.44
CA ASP A 98 -5.06 -6.33 9.87
C ASP A 98 -4.03 -7.46 9.67
N LEU A 99 -3.22 -7.40 8.61
CA LEU A 99 -2.21 -8.42 8.34
C LEU A 99 -0.98 -8.28 9.24
N TRP A 100 -0.52 -7.05 9.49
CA TRP A 100 0.56 -6.78 10.45
C TRP A 100 0.19 -7.22 11.86
N ASN A 101 -1.05 -6.96 12.28
CA ASN A 101 -1.54 -7.34 13.60
C ASN A 101 -1.53 -8.87 13.83
N GLU A 102 -1.77 -9.65 12.76
CA GLU A 102 -1.67 -11.11 12.78
C GLU A 102 -0.21 -11.58 12.78
N LEU A 103 0.67 -10.94 11.99
CA LEU A 103 2.10 -11.21 12.01
C LEU A 103 2.70 -10.95 13.42
N PHE A 104 2.31 -9.88 14.10
CA PHE A 104 2.77 -9.62 15.48
C PHE A 104 2.35 -10.74 16.42
N ALA A 105 1.09 -11.19 16.32
CA ALA A 105 0.59 -12.28 17.15
C ALA A 105 1.32 -13.60 16.87
N PHE A 106 1.63 -13.87 15.60
CA PHE A 106 2.42 -15.02 15.19
C PHE A 106 3.84 -14.96 15.77
N LEU A 107 4.56 -13.86 15.57
CA LEU A 107 5.94 -13.70 16.04
C LEU A 107 6.07 -13.79 17.57
N ILE A 108 5.17 -13.11 18.31
CA ILE A 108 5.15 -13.19 19.78
C ILE A 108 4.93 -14.64 20.24
N LYS A 109 4.00 -15.35 19.62
CA LYS A 109 3.71 -16.74 19.99
C LYS A 109 4.89 -17.68 19.70
N GLU A 110 5.58 -17.48 18.59
CA GLU A 110 6.75 -18.29 18.21
C GLU A 110 7.92 -18.02 19.14
N GLU A 111 8.13 -16.77 19.58
CA GLU A 111 9.16 -16.41 20.56
C GLU A 111 8.85 -16.95 21.97
N GLU A 112 7.59 -16.89 22.40
CA GLU A 112 7.14 -17.45 23.68
C GLU A 112 7.12 -19.00 23.70
N GLY A 113 7.31 -19.64 22.55
CA GLY A 113 7.31 -21.09 22.39
C GLY A 113 8.58 -21.77 22.90
N GLU A 114 8.58 -23.10 22.91
CA GLU A 114 9.77 -23.90 23.27
C GLU A 114 10.82 -23.97 22.13
N GLY A 115 10.49 -23.47 20.95
CA GLY A 115 11.38 -23.46 19.79
C GLY A 115 12.23 -22.19 19.73
N GLU A 116 13.52 -22.33 19.43
CA GLU A 116 14.43 -21.19 19.15
C GLU A 116 14.23 -20.65 17.72
N ASN A 117 12.97 -20.48 17.29
CA ASN A 117 12.64 -20.08 15.92
C ASN A 117 12.91 -18.59 15.67
N VAL A 118 12.72 -17.75 16.69
CA VAL A 118 12.79 -16.29 16.58
C VAL A 118 13.29 -15.67 17.87
N THR A 119 14.09 -14.62 17.79
CA THR A 119 14.58 -13.89 18.96
C THR A 119 13.75 -12.64 19.23
N ALA A 120 13.81 -12.12 20.46
CA ALA A 120 13.13 -10.89 20.85
C ALA A 120 13.50 -9.67 19.99
N GLU A 121 14.76 -9.58 19.55
CA GLU A 121 15.23 -8.51 18.65
C GLU A 121 14.50 -8.56 17.31
N VAL A 122 14.34 -9.75 16.73
CA VAL A 122 13.63 -9.95 15.45
C VAL A 122 12.15 -9.61 15.60
N VAL A 123 11.53 -9.97 16.73
CA VAL A 123 10.14 -9.59 17.03
C VAL A 123 10.00 -8.06 17.05
N LEU A 124 10.86 -7.37 17.80
CA LEU A 124 10.85 -5.91 17.91
C LEU A 124 11.07 -5.23 16.55
N GLU A 125 12.02 -5.70 15.74
CA GLU A 125 12.29 -5.16 14.41
C GLU A 125 11.05 -5.22 13.50
N HIS A 126 10.37 -6.37 13.47
CA HIS A 126 9.15 -6.53 12.69
C HIS A 126 7.99 -5.69 13.25
N MET A 127 7.90 -5.54 14.56
CA MET A 127 6.90 -4.70 15.20
C MET A 127 7.09 -3.23 14.84
N GLU A 128 8.31 -2.71 14.95
CA GLU A 128 8.65 -1.34 14.60
C GLU A 128 8.41 -1.06 13.11
N LYS A 129 8.81 -1.99 12.23
CA LYS A 129 8.55 -1.90 10.80
C LYS A 129 7.05 -1.86 10.49
N GLY A 130 6.26 -2.75 11.11
CA GLY A 130 4.82 -2.77 10.93
C GLY A 130 4.13 -1.50 11.42
N LEU A 131 4.57 -0.96 12.57
CA LEU A 131 4.05 0.31 13.11
C LEU A 131 4.47 1.52 12.27
N CYS A 132 5.63 1.47 11.63
CA CYS A 132 6.05 2.49 10.67
C CYS A 132 5.12 2.55 9.45
N LEU A 133 4.71 1.39 8.93
CA LEU A 133 3.92 1.30 7.69
C LEU A 133 2.40 1.36 7.91
N ALA A 134 1.90 0.83 9.03
CA ALA A 134 0.48 0.67 9.31
C ALA A 134 0.02 1.25 10.67
N GLY A 135 0.93 1.81 11.49
CA GLY A 135 0.61 2.36 12.81
C GLY A 135 -0.27 3.62 12.80
N ASN A 136 -0.41 4.27 11.64
CA ASN A 136 -1.34 5.39 11.41
C ASN A 136 -2.75 4.93 10.97
N ASP A 137 -3.02 3.63 10.81
CA ASP A 137 -4.41 3.18 10.68
C ASP A 137 -5.16 3.56 11.96
N TRP A 138 -6.35 4.13 11.82
CA TRP A 138 -7.15 4.50 13.00
C TRP A 138 -7.48 3.27 13.87
N ARG A 139 -7.48 2.07 13.29
CA ARG A 139 -7.67 0.78 13.97
C ARG A 139 -6.39 0.22 14.56
N ALA A 140 -5.24 0.90 14.43
CA ALA A 140 -3.92 0.39 14.85
C ALA A 140 -3.75 0.16 16.36
N GLY A 141 -4.74 0.53 17.17
CA GLY A 141 -4.72 0.36 18.62
C GLY A 141 -4.22 -1.00 19.13
N PRO A 142 -4.73 -2.15 18.63
CA PRO A 142 -4.24 -3.46 19.03
C PRO A 142 -2.77 -3.73 18.71
N MET A 143 -2.23 -3.16 17.63
CA MET A 143 -0.79 -3.26 17.33
C MET A 143 0.04 -2.45 18.33
N TRP A 144 -0.38 -1.22 18.65
CA TRP A 144 0.29 -0.39 19.65
C TRP A 144 0.26 -1.03 21.03
N ILE A 145 -0.89 -1.56 21.45
CA ILE A 145 -1.03 -2.26 22.74
C ILE A 145 -0.09 -3.46 22.79
N LYS A 146 -0.07 -4.33 21.76
CA LYS A 146 0.86 -5.47 21.71
C LYS A 146 2.32 -5.04 21.82
N TYR A 147 2.72 -3.99 21.10
CA TYR A 147 4.10 -3.50 21.12
C TYR A 147 4.50 -2.96 22.49
N ILE A 148 3.62 -2.18 23.13
CA ILE A 148 3.85 -1.65 24.47
C ILE A 148 3.88 -2.76 25.52
N GLU A 149 2.96 -3.71 25.45
CA GLU A 149 2.96 -4.88 26.34
C GLU A 149 4.25 -5.70 26.17
N TYR A 150 4.68 -5.93 24.92
CA TYR A 150 5.92 -6.63 24.62
C TYR A 150 7.14 -5.86 25.14
N ALA A 151 7.24 -4.55 24.85
CA ALA A 151 8.29 -3.69 25.36
C ALA A 151 8.34 -3.69 26.90
N THR A 152 7.19 -3.64 27.57
CA THR A 152 7.09 -3.67 29.03
C THR A 152 7.58 -5.01 29.60
N LYS A 153 7.28 -6.13 28.93
CA LYS A 153 7.78 -7.46 29.32
C LYS A 153 9.32 -7.55 29.30
N THR A 154 9.99 -6.81 28.41
CA THR A 154 11.47 -6.80 28.34
C THR A 154 12.11 -6.23 29.60
N GLY A 155 11.41 -5.35 30.33
CA GLY A 155 11.93 -4.62 31.48
C GLY A 155 12.97 -3.55 31.14
N GLN A 156 13.25 -3.31 29.85
CA GLN A 156 14.23 -2.33 29.41
C GLN A 156 13.56 -0.96 29.23
N GLU A 157 13.91 0.01 30.08
CA GLU A 157 13.32 1.36 30.06
C GLU A 157 13.46 2.04 28.69
N GLU A 158 14.61 1.87 28.02
CA GLU A 158 14.85 2.43 26.69
C GLU A 158 13.81 1.96 25.65
N ILE A 159 13.52 0.65 25.61
CA ILE A 159 12.54 0.08 24.68
C ILE A 159 11.13 0.56 25.03
N ILE A 160 10.77 0.59 26.32
CA ILE A 160 9.46 1.06 26.78
C ILE A 160 9.24 2.52 26.39
N MET A 161 10.23 3.37 26.66
CA MET A 161 10.15 4.79 26.35
C MET A 161 10.10 5.04 24.85
N LYS A 162 10.89 4.30 24.05
CA LYS A 162 10.80 4.32 22.58
C LYS A 162 9.41 3.94 22.10
N ALA A 163 8.80 2.90 22.67
CA ALA A 163 7.47 2.46 22.28
C ALA A 163 6.39 3.54 22.51
N TYR A 164 6.42 4.20 23.67
CA TYR A 164 5.50 5.29 23.97
C TYR A 164 5.80 6.56 23.16
N GLN A 165 7.05 6.90 22.91
CA GLN A 165 7.43 8.00 22.02
C GLN A 165 6.85 7.78 20.62
N LEU A 166 7.09 6.62 20.01
CA LEU A 166 6.54 6.27 18.69
C LEU A 166 5.01 6.31 18.67
N ALA A 167 4.36 5.77 19.72
CA ALA A 167 2.90 5.80 19.84
C ALA A 167 2.36 7.25 19.96
N SER A 168 3.08 8.13 20.66
CA SER A 168 2.67 9.54 20.85
C SER A 168 2.65 10.36 19.56
N GLU A 169 3.44 9.96 18.56
CA GLU A 169 3.58 10.66 17.28
C GLU A 169 2.61 10.16 16.19
N ARG A 170 1.65 9.30 16.55
CA ARG A 170 0.79 8.58 15.60
C ARG A 170 -0.68 8.89 15.86
N VAL A 171 -1.51 8.65 14.85
CA VAL A 171 -2.92 9.05 14.87
C VAL A 171 -3.82 7.82 14.80
N TYR A 172 -4.34 7.38 15.95
CA TYR A 172 -5.18 6.17 16.05
C TYR A 172 -6.23 6.27 17.16
N ALA A 173 -7.24 5.40 17.11
CA ALA A 173 -8.45 5.53 17.95
C ALA A 173 -8.21 5.36 19.45
N SER A 174 -7.31 4.46 19.85
CA SER A 174 -7.00 4.17 21.25
C SER A 174 -5.86 5.03 21.82
N ILE A 175 -5.49 6.13 21.17
CA ILE A 175 -4.36 6.97 21.61
C ILE A 175 -4.54 7.52 23.03
N VAL A 176 -5.76 7.85 23.44
CA VAL A 176 -6.07 8.32 24.80
C VAL A 176 -5.85 7.23 25.84
N GLU A 177 -6.21 5.98 25.50
CA GLU A 177 -5.97 4.83 26.36
C GLU A 177 -4.48 4.58 26.53
N VAL A 178 -3.72 4.63 25.43
CA VAL A 178 -2.26 4.48 25.45
C VAL A 178 -1.58 5.59 26.26
N LYS A 179 -2.00 6.85 26.10
CA LYS A 179 -1.53 7.96 26.94
C LYS A 179 -1.77 7.70 28.42
N THR A 180 -2.97 7.24 28.76
CA THR A 180 -3.35 6.94 30.16
C THR A 180 -2.46 5.84 30.75
N GLN A 181 -2.13 4.81 29.96
CA GLN A 181 -1.18 3.77 30.37
C GLN A 181 0.22 4.37 30.61
N PHE A 182 0.67 5.27 29.73
CA PHE A 182 1.97 5.92 29.88
C PHE A 182 2.06 6.83 31.11
N GLU A 183 1.03 7.63 31.38
CA GLU A 183 0.94 8.45 32.58
C GLU A 183 1.04 7.59 33.85
N ALA A 184 0.39 6.43 33.87
CA ALA A 184 0.48 5.47 34.98
C ALA A 184 1.87 4.82 35.10
N TYR A 185 2.56 4.58 33.98
CA TYR A 185 3.93 4.07 33.96
C TYR A 185 4.91 5.10 34.53
N VAL A 186 4.87 6.35 34.05
CA VAL A 186 5.75 7.43 34.53
C VAL A 186 5.49 7.77 36.00
N ALA A 187 4.23 7.69 36.46
CA ALA A 187 3.90 7.92 37.88
C ALA A 187 4.49 6.87 38.83
N GLN A 188 4.87 5.69 38.33
CA GLN A 188 5.53 4.64 39.11
C GLN A 188 7.06 4.76 39.11
N ALA A 189 7.64 5.58 38.22
CA ALA A 189 9.08 5.79 38.17
C ALA A 189 9.58 6.50 39.43
N VAL A 190 10.69 6.03 39.99
CA VAL A 190 11.29 6.56 41.23
C VAL A 190 11.87 7.96 41.00
N ASP A 191 12.35 8.23 39.78
CA ASP A 191 12.95 9.50 39.37
C ASP A 191 12.10 10.20 38.30
N ALA A 192 12.11 11.53 38.33
CA ALA A 192 11.44 12.33 37.30
C ALA A 192 12.20 12.19 35.96
N ASN A 193 11.69 11.33 35.06
CA ASN A 193 12.24 11.20 33.72
C ASN A 193 11.79 12.40 32.86
N PRO A 194 12.69 13.33 32.45
CA PRO A 194 12.33 14.51 31.68
C PRO A 194 11.72 14.16 30.31
N MET A 195 12.04 12.99 29.77
CA MET A 195 11.48 12.52 28.50
C MET A 195 10.00 12.15 28.62
N GLY A 196 9.54 11.75 29.82
CA GLY A 196 8.14 11.45 30.08
C GLY A 196 7.21 12.65 29.87
N ALA A 197 7.63 13.83 30.33
CA ALA A 197 6.85 15.05 30.13
C ALA A 197 6.73 15.43 28.64
N SER A 198 7.80 15.24 27.86
CA SER A 198 7.82 15.49 26.41
C SER A 198 6.86 14.56 25.66
N ILE A 199 6.90 13.25 25.98
CA ILE A 199 6.00 12.25 25.38
C ILE A 199 4.53 12.54 25.71
N ILE A 200 4.23 12.93 26.95
CA ILE A 200 2.85 13.31 27.36
C ILE A 200 2.36 14.51 26.54
N ALA A 201 3.21 15.53 26.34
CA ALA A 201 2.86 16.68 25.51
C ALA A 201 2.65 16.28 24.04
N SER A 202 3.47 15.37 23.52
CA SER A 202 3.30 14.79 22.17
C SER A 202 1.96 14.06 22.02
N PHE A 203 1.55 13.27 23.04
CA PHE A 203 0.23 12.65 23.06
C PHE A 203 -0.90 13.68 23.03
N ASP A 204 -0.83 14.71 23.87
CA ASP A 204 -1.88 15.75 23.92
C ASP A 204 -2.05 16.44 22.57
N HIS A 205 -0.94 16.67 21.85
CA HIS A 205 -0.96 17.20 20.49
C HIS A 205 -1.61 16.22 19.49
N SER A 206 -1.19 14.96 19.47
CA SER A 206 -1.70 13.96 18.55
C SER A 206 -3.16 13.57 18.80
N ILE A 207 -3.63 13.66 20.05
CA ILE A 207 -5.04 13.39 20.43
C ILE A 207 -6.01 14.33 19.73
N GLU A 208 -5.65 15.61 19.55
CA GLU A 208 -6.51 16.57 18.83
C GLU A 208 -6.72 16.12 17.38
N THR A 209 -5.64 15.74 16.71
CA THR A 209 -5.68 15.22 15.33
C THR A 209 -6.40 13.88 15.26
N ALA A 210 -6.14 12.97 16.21
CA ALA A 210 -6.77 11.65 16.27
C ALA A 210 -8.27 11.74 16.49
N THR A 211 -8.75 12.66 17.33
CA THR A 211 -10.17 12.87 17.55
C THR A 211 -10.88 13.24 16.25
N ARG A 212 -10.31 14.18 15.48
CA ARG A 212 -10.84 14.55 14.15
C ARG A 212 -10.83 13.37 13.19
N VAL A 213 -9.69 12.69 13.05
CA VAL A 213 -9.54 11.54 12.14
C VAL A 213 -10.54 10.44 12.48
N VAL A 214 -10.67 10.07 13.76
CA VAL A 214 -11.61 9.04 14.21
C VAL A 214 -13.06 9.39 13.88
N GLU A 215 -13.46 10.67 13.95
CA GLU A 215 -14.80 11.08 13.54
C GLU A 215 -15.06 10.88 12.05
N ASP A 216 -14.08 11.22 11.19
CA ASP A 216 -14.20 10.99 9.76
C ASP A 216 -14.18 9.50 9.43
N GLU A 217 -13.28 8.75 10.06
CA GLU A 217 -13.17 7.30 9.92
C GLU A 217 -14.48 6.62 10.30
N LYS A 218 -15.15 7.03 11.38
CA LYS A 218 -16.49 6.51 11.74
C LYS A 218 -17.52 6.67 10.62
N ARG A 219 -17.41 7.72 9.78
CA ARG A 219 -18.33 7.96 8.64
C ARG A 219 -18.04 7.03 7.46
N VAL A 220 -16.83 6.47 7.38
CA VAL A 220 -16.36 5.58 6.31
C VAL A 220 -16.02 4.16 6.78
N ALA A 221 -16.16 3.87 8.07
CA ALA A 221 -15.83 2.58 8.69
C ALA A 221 -16.88 1.49 8.45
N THR A 222 -18.03 1.81 7.87
CA THR A 222 -19.09 0.82 7.59
C THR A 222 -18.64 -0.26 6.60
N ARG A 223 -17.55 -0.01 5.86
CA ARG A 223 -16.94 -0.96 4.94
C ARG A 223 -15.45 -0.68 4.76
N THR A 224 -14.63 -1.38 5.54
CA THR A 224 -13.15 -1.29 5.50
C THR A 224 -12.49 -2.31 4.58
N PHE A 225 -13.28 -3.23 4.00
CA PHE A 225 -12.80 -4.34 3.19
C PHE A 225 -13.39 -4.30 1.77
N PHE A 226 -12.73 -4.99 0.85
CA PHE A 226 -13.23 -5.18 -0.50
C PHE A 226 -14.48 -6.06 -0.47
N HIS A 227 -15.51 -5.67 -1.24
CA HIS A 227 -16.71 -6.49 -1.40
C HIS A 227 -17.23 -6.35 -2.85
N PRO A 228 -17.76 -7.41 -3.48
CA PRO A 228 -18.17 -7.35 -4.88
C PRO A 228 -19.29 -6.33 -5.16
N SER A 229 -20.26 -6.21 -4.26
CA SER A 229 -21.38 -5.26 -4.37
C SER A 229 -20.90 -3.80 -4.28
N PRO A 230 -21.50 -2.88 -5.06
CA PRO A 230 -21.14 -1.47 -5.00
C PRO A 230 -21.51 -0.88 -3.62
N PRO A 231 -20.70 0.05 -3.08
CA PRO A 231 -21.07 0.79 -1.88
C PRO A 231 -22.21 1.78 -2.17
N ASP A 232 -22.90 2.22 -1.11
CA ASP A 232 -23.98 3.20 -1.23
C ASP A 232 -23.47 4.62 -1.52
N ALA A 233 -24.35 5.48 -2.04
CA ALA A 233 -23.98 6.86 -2.38
C ALA A 233 -23.52 7.71 -1.17
N PRO A 234 -24.14 7.60 0.03
CA PRO A 234 -23.64 8.27 1.23
C PRO A 234 -22.19 7.91 1.59
N PHE A 235 -21.83 6.63 1.54
CA PHE A 235 -20.47 6.14 1.80
C PHE A 235 -19.46 6.72 0.80
N VAL A 236 -19.78 6.65 -0.49
CA VAL A 236 -18.93 7.22 -1.56
C VAL A 236 -18.77 8.74 -1.36
N SER A 237 -19.84 9.44 -0.98
CA SER A 237 -19.81 10.88 -0.69
C SER A 237 -18.95 11.22 0.53
N ALA A 238 -19.01 10.40 1.59
CA ALA A 238 -18.19 10.56 2.79
C ALA A 238 -16.69 10.45 2.47
N TRP A 239 -16.29 9.41 1.74
CA TRP A 239 -14.90 9.26 1.27
C TRP A 239 -14.44 10.42 0.40
N ARG A 240 -15.28 10.88 -0.54
CA ARG A 240 -14.92 12.00 -1.41
C ARG A 240 -14.67 13.28 -0.60
N LYS A 241 -15.53 13.59 0.37
CA LYS A 241 -15.36 14.74 1.26
C LYS A 241 -14.09 14.61 2.11
N TYR A 242 -13.85 13.43 2.66
CA TYR A 242 -12.70 13.14 3.49
C TYR A 242 -11.40 13.37 2.71
N LEU A 243 -11.23 12.69 1.57
CA LEU A 243 -10.04 12.81 0.72
C LEU A 243 -9.86 14.22 0.16
N THR A 244 -10.93 14.88 -0.29
CA THR A 244 -10.82 16.24 -0.83
C THR A 244 -10.31 17.23 0.23
N ARG A 245 -10.72 17.05 1.49
CA ARG A 245 -10.25 17.89 2.59
C ARG A 245 -8.79 17.60 2.93
N GLU A 246 -8.43 16.34 3.15
CA GLU A 246 -7.06 15.96 3.54
C GLU A 246 -6.05 16.23 2.42
N SER A 247 -6.45 16.04 1.15
CA SER A 247 -5.61 16.35 -0.01
C SER A 247 -5.58 17.84 -0.37
N ASN A 248 -6.28 18.73 0.33
CA ASN A 248 -6.25 20.16 0.01
C ASN A 248 -5.20 20.89 0.88
N PRO A 249 -4.11 21.41 0.28
CA PRO A 249 -3.06 22.11 1.01
C PRO A 249 -3.55 23.39 1.69
N LYS A 250 -4.69 23.95 1.27
CA LYS A 250 -5.32 25.14 1.90
C LYS A 250 -6.33 24.81 2.99
N ALA A 251 -6.73 23.55 3.13
CA ALA A 251 -7.66 23.10 4.18
C ALA A 251 -6.93 22.79 5.50
N VAL A 252 -5.63 22.51 5.44
CA VAL A 252 -4.76 22.31 6.61
C VAL A 252 -4.27 23.66 7.11
N VAL A 253 -5.18 24.49 7.61
CA VAL A 253 -4.80 25.59 8.50
C VAL A 253 -4.97 25.08 9.92
N LYS A 254 -3.83 24.85 10.59
CA LYS A 254 -3.61 24.40 11.98
C LYS A 254 -3.46 22.88 12.18
N ALA A 255 -2.23 22.39 12.01
CA ALA A 255 -1.67 21.37 12.91
C ALA A 255 -0.28 21.87 13.33
N PRO A 256 -0.05 22.27 14.60
CA PRO A 256 1.26 22.72 15.06
C PRO A 256 2.18 21.56 15.50
N VAL A 257 3.00 21.11 14.55
CA VAL A 257 4.39 20.61 14.65
C VAL A 257 4.94 20.13 16.02
N VAL A 258 5.38 18.87 16.06
CA VAL A 258 6.49 18.38 16.90
C VAL A 258 7.51 17.71 15.96
N ALA A 259 8.80 17.91 16.23
CA ALA A 259 9.91 17.43 15.40
C ALA A 259 9.94 15.91 15.27
N ALA A 260 10.03 15.44 14.03
CA ALA A 260 10.19 14.03 13.69
C ALA A 260 11.67 13.62 13.81
N PRO A 261 11.99 12.38 14.23
CA PRO A 261 13.34 11.86 14.14
C PRO A 261 13.75 11.66 12.66
N ALA A 262 15.06 11.75 12.40
CA ALA A 262 15.64 11.67 11.07
C ALA A 262 15.20 10.40 10.30
N PRO A 263 15.02 10.49 8.96
CA PRO A 263 14.61 9.35 8.15
C PRO A 263 15.70 8.28 8.12
N VAL A 264 15.32 7.04 8.41
CA VAL A 264 16.13 5.87 8.07
C VAL A 264 15.95 5.63 6.57
N GLU A 265 17.06 5.62 5.81
CA GLU A 265 17.07 5.30 4.39
C GLU A 265 16.24 4.04 4.11
N ALA A 266 15.19 4.17 3.30
CA ALA A 266 14.48 3.02 2.78
C ALA A 266 15.45 2.21 1.91
N PRO A 267 15.63 0.90 2.14
CA PRO A 267 16.46 0.10 1.26
C PRO A 267 15.86 0.11 -0.15
N ALA A 268 16.72 0.31 -1.15
CA ALA A 268 16.34 0.27 -2.55
C ALA A 268 15.57 -1.03 -2.88
N PRO A 269 14.56 -0.98 -3.76
CA PRO A 269 13.82 -2.17 -4.15
C PRO A 269 14.77 -3.20 -4.77
N VAL A 270 14.92 -4.35 -4.11
CA VAL A 270 15.67 -5.49 -4.66
C VAL A 270 14.90 -6.01 -5.88
N PRO A 271 15.52 -6.05 -7.08
CA PRO A 271 14.88 -6.66 -8.23
C PRO A 271 14.71 -8.16 -7.99
N VAL A 272 13.46 -8.63 -7.99
CA VAL A 272 13.12 -10.05 -7.94
C VAL A 272 13.58 -10.68 -9.26
N GLN A 273 14.71 -11.39 -9.24
CA GLN A 273 15.07 -12.31 -10.32
C GLN A 273 14.39 -13.67 -10.10
N PRO A 274 13.93 -14.35 -11.17
CA PRO A 274 13.37 -15.69 -11.08
C PRO A 274 14.45 -16.71 -10.69
N PRO A 275 14.10 -17.83 -10.03
CA PRO A 275 15.08 -18.73 -9.44
C PRO A 275 15.79 -19.57 -10.50
N ALA A 276 17.12 -19.63 -10.43
CA ALA A 276 17.91 -20.61 -11.17
C ALA A 276 19.08 -21.13 -10.31
N GLY A 277 19.07 -22.45 -10.05
CA GLY A 277 20.22 -23.34 -10.18
C GLY A 277 21.42 -23.16 -9.24
N ILE A 278 21.54 -24.08 -8.29
CA ILE A 278 22.75 -24.51 -7.59
C ILE A 278 23.90 -24.76 -8.61
N VAL A 279 25.12 -24.23 -8.39
CA VAL A 279 26.40 -24.96 -8.17
C VAL A 279 27.59 -23.99 -7.92
N ALA A 280 28.17 -24.15 -6.72
CA ALA A 280 29.57 -24.05 -6.22
C ALA A 280 30.70 -23.26 -6.92
N GLY A 281 31.51 -22.57 -6.07
CA GLY A 281 32.96 -22.38 -6.28
C GLY A 281 33.58 -21.14 -5.59
N ALA A 282 34.22 -21.33 -4.43
CA ALA A 282 35.02 -20.34 -3.66
C ALA A 282 36.47 -20.16 -4.23
N PRO A 283 37.46 -19.54 -3.52
CA PRO A 283 37.54 -18.27 -2.75
C PRO A 283 38.80 -17.41 -3.12
N GLY A 284 38.97 -16.25 -2.45
CA GLY A 284 40.20 -15.43 -2.39
C GLY A 284 39.89 -13.93 -2.61
N GLU A 285 40.44 -12.93 -1.93
CA GLU A 285 41.62 -12.81 -1.07
C GLU A 285 41.56 -11.45 -0.31
N VAL A 286 42.44 -11.30 0.66
CA VAL A 286 42.58 -10.25 1.68
C VAL A 286 43.33 -9.01 1.14
N ALA A 287 43.02 -7.80 1.62
CA ALA A 287 43.96 -6.67 1.85
C ALA A 287 43.14 -5.41 2.24
N GLU A 288 43.18 -4.95 3.48
CA GLU A 288 44.19 -4.09 4.13
C GLU A 288 43.84 -2.59 4.10
N GLU A 289 43.92 -2.07 5.31
CA GLU A 289 43.69 -0.75 5.88
C GLU A 289 44.77 0.27 5.43
N GLU A 290 44.41 1.56 5.29
CA GLU A 290 45.29 2.65 5.73
C GLU A 290 44.55 4.00 5.76
N ALA A 291 44.53 4.61 6.95
CA ALA A 291 44.27 6.02 7.18
C ALA A 291 45.55 6.84 6.90
N PRO A 292 45.44 8.18 6.78
CA PRO A 292 46.14 8.94 7.81
C PRO A 292 45.38 10.17 8.32
N ALA A 293 45.63 10.42 9.60
CA ALA A 293 45.29 11.63 10.32
C ALA A 293 46.14 12.82 9.86
N ALA A 294 45.54 14.02 9.90
CA ALA A 294 46.27 15.28 9.97
C ALA A 294 45.51 16.22 10.92
N GLU A 295 46.18 16.54 12.03
CA GLU A 295 45.82 17.57 12.99
C GLU A 295 45.93 18.96 12.34
N ALA A 296 44.97 19.84 12.61
CA ALA A 296 45.15 21.28 12.42
C ALA A 296 44.41 22.06 13.51
N GLU A 297 45.11 23.09 13.96
CA GLU A 297 44.98 23.82 15.22
C GLU A 297 43.72 24.68 15.34
N ALA A 298 43.36 24.96 16.59
CA ALA A 298 42.26 25.82 16.98
C ALA A 298 42.55 27.31 16.69
N GLU A 299 41.65 27.96 15.97
CA GLU A 299 41.45 29.41 16.03
C GLU A 299 40.11 29.67 16.74
N VAL A 300 40.20 30.40 17.86
CA VAL A 300 39.04 30.91 18.60
C VAL A 300 38.63 32.21 17.92
N GLU A 301 37.72 32.13 16.94
CA GLU A 301 36.95 33.28 16.47
C GLU A 301 35.58 33.30 17.15
N ALA A 302 35.16 34.49 17.57
CA ALA A 302 33.86 34.74 18.16
C ALA A 302 32.77 34.72 17.05
N GLU A 303 32.44 33.53 16.54
CA GLU A 303 31.27 33.26 15.69
C GLU A 303 30.21 32.53 16.52
N GLY A 304 29.58 33.24 17.47
CA GLY A 304 28.59 32.65 18.37
C GLY A 304 27.12 32.95 18.03
N ASP A 305 26.86 33.73 16.97
CA ASP A 305 25.51 34.27 16.71
C ASP A 305 25.01 33.94 15.29
N ALA A 306 25.85 34.10 14.27
CA ALA A 306 25.45 33.82 12.87
C ALA A 306 25.41 32.32 12.51
N THR A 307 26.28 31.50 13.12
CA THR A 307 26.34 30.04 12.93
C THR A 307 25.12 29.35 13.55
N MET A 308 24.70 29.80 14.74
CA MET A 308 23.52 29.29 15.44
C MET A 308 22.22 29.62 14.68
N GLU A 309 22.10 30.84 14.12
CA GLU A 309 20.96 31.22 13.28
C GLU A 309 20.89 30.42 11.96
N THR A 310 22.04 30.06 11.37
CA THR A 310 22.06 29.20 10.17
C THR A 310 21.76 27.74 10.46
N GLU A 311 22.16 27.22 11.62
CA GLU A 311 21.80 25.88 12.08
C GLU A 311 20.31 25.80 12.45
N GLU A 312 19.77 26.77 13.20
CA GLU A 312 18.33 26.83 13.54
C GLU A 312 17.45 26.98 12.29
N ALA A 313 17.90 27.76 11.28
CA ALA A 313 17.20 27.87 10.01
C ALA A 313 17.24 26.55 9.21
N GLY A 314 18.37 25.85 9.21
CA GLY A 314 18.53 24.53 8.59
C GLY A 314 17.67 23.46 9.27
N GLU A 315 17.60 23.47 10.60
CA GLU A 315 16.73 22.60 11.39
C GLU A 315 15.24 22.88 11.15
N ALA A 316 14.85 24.15 11.07
CA ALA A 316 13.48 24.54 10.76
C ALA A 316 13.05 24.12 9.34
N GLU A 317 13.95 24.22 8.35
CA GLU A 317 13.71 23.76 6.98
C GLU A 317 13.61 22.23 6.91
N ALA A 318 14.52 21.51 7.57
CA ALA A 318 14.48 20.06 7.67
C ALA A 318 13.19 19.57 8.35
N LEU A 319 12.77 20.25 9.42
CA LEU A 319 11.52 19.99 10.11
C LEU A 319 10.30 20.24 9.20
N ALA A 320 10.28 21.36 8.48
CA ALA A 320 9.22 21.65 7.52
C ALA A 320 9.14 20.61 6.39
N ALA A 321 10.28 20.11 5.91
CA ALA A 321 10.35 19.04 4.92
C ALA A 321 9.80 17.72 5.47
N ALA A 322 10.23 17.32 6.68
CA ALA A 322 9.78 16.08 7.32
C ALA A 322 8.27 16.08 7.60
N LEU A 323 7.71 17.22 8.03
CA LEU A 323 6.26 17.38 8.22
C LEU A 323 5.50 17.26 6.90
N LYS A 324 6.02 17.89 5.84
CA LYS A 324 5.43 17.83 4.52
C LYS A 324 5.45 16.41 3.96
N GLU A 325 6.50 15.64 4.24
CA GLU A 325 6.59 14.22 3.88
C GLU A 325 5.57 13.38 4.66
N ARG A 326 5.46 13.60 5.98
CA ARG A 326 4.49 12.92 6.85
C ARG A 326 3.05 13.15 6.38
N ASP A 327 2.70 14.41 6.11
CA ASP A 327 1.36 14.76 5.63
C ASP A 327 1.09 14.14 4.24
N GLN A 328 2.12 14.03 3.40
CA GLN A 328 1.99 13.37 2.11
C GLN A 328 1.73 11.87 2.25
N ALA A 329 2.49 11.19 3.12
CA ALA A 329 2.34 9.78 3.42
C ALA A 329 0.95 9.47 3.98
N TRP A 330 0.42 10.32 4.86
CA TRP A 330 -0.94 10.21 5.40
C TRP A 330 -2.00 10.26 4.31
N VAL A 331 -1.96 11.27 3.42
CA VAL A 331 -2.95 11.40 2.36
C VAL A 331 -2.85 10.24 1.36
N GLN A 332 -1.63 9.80 1.04
CA GLN A 332 -1.41 8.62 0.20
C GLN A 332 -2.02 7.36 0.83
N PHE A 333 -1.76 7.14 2.12
CA PHE A 333 -2.35 6.06 2.91
C PHE A 333 -3.88 6.09 2.88
N LEU A 334 -4.49 7.27 3.03
CA LEU A 334 -5.95 7.42 2.93
C LEU A 334 -6.48 7.06 1.54
N PHE A 335 -5.78 7.45 0.47
CA PHE A 335 -6.17 7.06 -0.90
C PHE A 335 -6.10 5.54 -1.09
N GLU A 336 -5.00 4.90 -0.70
CA GLU A 336 -4.85 3.45 -0.81
C GLU A 336 -5.94 2.72 0.00
N ARG A 337 -6.27 3.21 1.20
CA ARG A 337 -7.39 2.66 1.98
C ARG A 337 -8.76 2.89 1.33
N ALA A 338 -9.00 4.06 0.75
CA ALA A 338 -10.26 4.35 0.07
C ALA A 338 -10.46 3.43 -1.15
N LEU A 339 -9.38 3.10 -1.86
CA LEU A 339 -9.42 2.25 -3.04
C LEU A 339 -9.78 0.80 -2.72
N VAL A 340 -9.61 0.31 -1.49
CA VAL A 340 -10.03 -1.04 -1.09
C VAL A 340 -11.55 -1.27 -1.30
N PRO A 341 -12.45 -0.47 -0.71
CA PRO A 341 -13.89 -0.58 -0.98
C PRO A 341 -14.35 0.14 -2.26
N LEU A 342 -13.56 1.10 -2.78
CA LEU A 342 -13.96 1.97 -3.90
C LEU A 342 -13.18 1.73 -5.20
N SER A 343 -12.50 0.58 -5.35
CA SER A 343 -11.63 0.33 -6.52
C SER A 343 -12.35 0.51 -7.87
N LYS A 344 -13.64 0.21 -7.94
CA LYS A 344 -14.47 0.39 -9.16
C LYS A 344 -14.91 1.84 -9.42
N HIS A 345 -14.76 2.74 -8.45
CA HIS A 345 -15.09 4.16 -8.59
C HIS A 345 -13.89 4.91 -9.17
N THR A 346 -13.86 4.95 -10.50
CA THR A 346 -12.72 5.46 -11.28
C THR A 346 -12.33 6.90 -10.97
N ASP A 347 -13.26 7.72 -10.48
CA ASP A 347 -12.99 9.10 -10.06
C ASP A 347 -12.01 9.20 -8.89
N PHE A 348 -11.99 8.23 -7.96
CA PHE A 348 -11.00 8.21 -6.87
C PHE A 348 -9.58 7.97 -7.39
N TRP A 349 -9.42 7.20 -8.46
CA TRP A 349 -8.12 7.01 -9.12
C TRP A 349 -7.63 8.28 -9.80
N TYR A 350 -8.52 9.03 -10.47
CA TYR A 350 -8.17 10.34 -11.04
C TYR A 350 -7.79 11.36 -9.95
N LEU A 351 -8.52 11.37 -8.82
CA LEU A 351 -8.17 12.20 -7.67
C LEU A 351 -6.80 11.81 -7.10
N TYR A 352 -6.51 10.51 -7.02
CA TYR A 352 -5.24 10.02 -6.51
C TYR A 352 -4.08 10.36 -7.46
N GLN A 353 -4.24 10.16 -8.77
CA GLN A 353 -3.25 10.58 -9.77
C GLN A 353 -2.97 12.08 -9.69
N ALA A 354 -4.02 12.91 -9.66
CA ALA A 354 -3.87 14.36 -9.59
C ALA A 354 -3.16 14.80 -8.31
N TYR A 355 -3.46 14.13 -7.20
CA TYR A 355 -2.75 14.34 -5.94
C TYR A 355 -1.27 13.99 -6.05
N LEU A 356 -0.94 12.76 -6.45
CA LEU A 356 0.43 12.26 -6.56
C LEU A 356 1.27 13.12 -7.53
N ALA A 357 0.72 13.42 -8.72
CA ALA A 357 1.42 14.24 -9.70
C ALA A 357 1.75 15.65 -9.17
N ARG A 358 0.90 16.19 -8.30
CA ARG A 358 1.12 17.50 -7.68
C ARG A 358 2.15 17.46 -6.55
N VAL A 359 2.20 16.39 -5.76
CA VAL A 359 3.06 16.32 -4.56
C VAL A 359 4.41 15.64 -4.81
N GLN A 360 4.45 14.65 -5.70
CA GLN A 360 5.62 13.79 -5.98
C GLN A 360 6.09 13.87 -7.45
N GLY A 361 5.31 14.48 -8.34
CA GLY A 361 5.61 14.55 -9.77
C GLY A 361 5.03 13.38 -10.58
N SER A 362 5.04 13.51 -11.90
CA SER A 362 4.34 12.58 -12.80
C SER A 362 4.95 11.18 -12.85
N GLU A 363 6.27 11.05 -12.73
CA GLU A 363 6.98 9.77 -12.74
C GLU A 363 6.63 8.92 -11.51
N ALA A 364 6.76 9.50 -10.31
CA ALA A 364 6.38 8.85 -9.05
C ALA A 364 4.88 8.52 -8.99
N ALA A 365 4.03 9.40 -9.55
CA ALA A 365 2.60 9.14 -9.67
C ALA A 365 2.32 7.91 -10.54
N TYR A 366 2.95 7.81 -11.71
CA TYR A 366 2.79 6.66 -12.59
C TYR A 366 3.31 5.36 -11.95
N ALA A 367 4.48 5.40 -11.29
CA ALA A 367 5.04 4.24 -10.60
C ALA A 367 4.10 3.73 -9.49
N THR A 368 3.59 4.65 -8.66
CA THR A 368 2.65 4.32 -7.57
C THR A 368 1.34 3.73 -8.09
N LEU A 369 0.75 4.34 -9.15
CA LEU A 369 -0.50 3.84 -9.75
C LEU A 369 -0.31 2.48 -10.43
N SER A 370 0.82 2.27 -11.11
CA SER A 370 1.13 1.00 -11.80
C SER A 370 1.24 -0.16 -10.81
N ARG A 371 1.76 0.11 -9.61
CA ARG A 371 1.79 -0.85 -8.51
C ARG A 371 0.39 -1.05 -7.90
N SER A 372 -0.35 0.02 -7.68
CA SER A 372 -1.60 -0.01 -6.91
C SER A 372 -2.79 -0.58 -7.70
N LEU A 373 -2.89 -0.26 -8.99
CA LEU A 373 -4.05 -0.64 -9.81
C LEU A 373 -4.29 -2.16 -9.86
N PRO A 374 -3.29 -3.01 -10.13
CA PRO A 374 -3.49 -4.46 -10.17
C PRO A 374 -3.96 -5.04 -8.83
N LEU A 375 -3.50 -4.49 -7.69
CA LEU A 375 -3.88 -4.93 -6.35
C LEU A 375 -5.37 -4.71 -6.05
N HIS A 376 -5.90 -3.58 -6.54
CA HIS A 376 -7.27 -3.15 -6.25
C HIS A 376 -8.27 -3.56 -7.34
N MET A 377 -7.80 -3.75 -8.57
CA MET A 377 -8.62 -4.04 -9.74
C MET A 377 -8.05 -5.19 -10.58
N HIS A 378 -8.15 -6.41 -10.07
CA HIS A 378 -7.60 -7.60 -10.76
C HIS A 378 -8.25 -7.91 -12.13
N LYS A 379 -9.51 -7.51 -12.35
CA LYS A 379 -10.18 -7.55 -13.67
C LYS A 379 -10.67 -6.17 -14.08
N VAL A 380 -9.81 -5.39 -14.71
CA VAL A 380 -10.22 -4.10 -15.26
C VAL A 380 -11.01 -4.34 -16.56
N THR A 381 -12.34 -4.37 -16.45
CA THR A 381 -13.27 -4.36 -17.61
C THR A 381 -13.87 -2.98 -17.87
N LEU A 382 -13.35 -1.97 -17.17
CA LEU A 382 -13.75 -0.58 -17.34
C LEU A 382 -12.71 0.13 -18.23
N PRO A 383 -13.12 0.98 -19.18
CA PRO A 383 -12.15 1.72 -19.98
C PRO A 383 -11.31 2.73 -19.18
N ALA A 384 -11.90 3.34 -18.16
CA ALA A 384 -11.33 4.49 -17.49
C ALA A 384 -9.97 4.24 -16.81
N PRO A 385 -9.68 3.09 -16.16
CA PRO A 385 -8.34 2.85 -15.62
C PRO A 385 -7.26 2.70 -16.70
N TYR A 386 -7.56 2.15 -17.87
CA TYR A 386 -6.58 2.08 -18.97
C TYR A 386 -6.25 3.47 -19.52
N LEU A 387 -7.27 4.32 -19.67
CA LEU A 387 -7.08 5.72 -20.07
C LEU A 387 -6.26 6.49 -19.03
N LEU A 388 -6.59 6.33 -17.75
CA LEU A 388 -5.85 6.91 -16.61
C LEU A 388 -4.37 6.50 -16.65
N MET A 389 -4.08 5.20 -16.77
CA MET A 389 -2.71 4.69 -16.78
C MET A 389 -1.93 5.16 -18.01
N SER A 390 -2.59 5.25 -19.17
CA SER A 390 -1.97 5.80 -20.38
C SER A 390 -1.62 7.28 -20.21
N ASP A 391 -2.54 8.10 -19.71
CA ASP A 391 -2.29 9.52 -19.47
C ASP A 391 -1.19 9.74 -18.41
N ALA A 392 -1.16 8.92 -17.35
CA ALA A 392 -0.12 8.92 -16.35
C ALA A 392 1.26 8.56 -16.94
N ALA A 393 1.34 7.48 -17.75
CA ALA A 393 2.55 7.04 -18.42
C ALA A 393 3.10 8.13 -19.36
N ARG A 394 2.23 8.76 -20.17
CA ARG A 394 2.62 9.87 -21.05
C ARG A 394 3.13 11.07 -20.28
N SER A 395 2.46 11.40 -19.16
CA SER A 395 2.90 12.50 -18.28
C SER A 395 4.26 12.22 -17.64
N ALA A 396 4.60 10.95 -17.43
CA ALA A 396 5.92 10.49 -16.98
C ALA A 396 6.94 10.37 -18.13
N GLY A 397 6.57 10.68 -19.38
CA GLY A 397 7.44 10.55 -20.55
C GLY A 397 7.58 9.12 -21.10
N ASN A 398 6.81 8.15 -20.59
CA ASN A 398 6.84 6.77 -21.02
C ASN A 398 5.76 6.47 -22.07
N GLN A 399 6.10 6.70 -23.34
CA GLN A 399 5.17 6.51 -24.46
C GLN A 399 4.89 5.02 -24.74
N GLU A 400 5.87 4.14 -24.53
CA GLU A 400 5.73 2.70 -24.77
C GLU A 400 4.71 2.08 -23.80
N ASP A 401 4.81 2.42 -22.52
CA ASP A 401 3.85 1.97 -21.53
C ASP A 401 2.44 2.53 -21.80
N ALA A 402 2.35 3.78 -22.27
CA ALA A 402 1.08 4.39 -22.62
C ALA A 402 0.36 3.62 -23.73
N GLU A 403 1.11 3.15 -24.73
CA GLU A 403 0.61 2.28 -25.79
C GLU A 403 0.20 0.91 -25.23
N LYS A 404 1.06 0.29 -24.43
CA LYS A 404 0.83 -1.04 -23.83
C LYS A 404 -0.46 -1.08 -23.02
N TRP A 405 -0.70 -0.08 -22.17
CA TRP A 405 -1.93 0.03 -21.38
C TRP A 405 -3.18 0.14 -22.26
N LEU A 406 -3.12 0.90 -23.36
CA LEU A 406 -4.25 1.08 -24.25
C LEU A 406 -4.53 -0.18 -25.10
N ARG A 407 -3.49 -0.90 -25.53
CA ARG A 407 -3.66 -2.20 -26.23
C ARG A 407 -4.33 -3.22 -25.32
N GLN A 408 -3.83 -3.39 -24.10
CA GLN A 408 -4.47 -4.24 -23.09
C GLN A 408 -5.91 -3.78 -22.82
N GLY A 409 -6.13 -2.47 -22.72
CA GLY A 409 -7.46 -1.89 -22.56
C GLY A 409 -8.42 -2.22 -23.70
N LEU A 410 -7.93 -2.26 -24.94
CA LEU A 410 -8.74 -2.59 -26.11
C LEU A 410 -9.11 -4.08 -26.15
N GLU A 411 -8.19 -4.96 -25.74
CA GLU A 411 -8.48 -6.40 -25.58
C GLU A 411 -9.59 -6.63 -24.54
N MET A 412 -9.51 -5.91 -23.42
CA MET A 412 -10.43 -6.07 -22.30
C MET A 412 -11.76 -5.32 -22.50
N CYS A 413 -11.74 -4.23 -23.27
CA CYS A 413 -12.87 -3.36 -23.56
C CYS A 413 -12.99 -3.08 -25.07
N PRO A 414 -13.23 -4.09 -25.93
CA PRO A 414 -13.17 -3.95 -27.40
C PRO A 414 -14.20 -2.98 -27.98
N LYS A 415 -15.25 -2.68 -27.20
CA LYS A 415 -16.32 -1.74 -27.55
C LYS A 415 -16.04 -0.29 -27.13
N SER A 416 -14.86 0.00 -26.58
CA SER A 416 -14.51 1.33 -26.10
C SER A 416 -14.01 2.23 -27.23
N ALA A 417 -14.84 3.19 -27.64
CA ALA A 417 -14.41 4.23 -28.57
C ALA A 417 -13.32 5.13 -27.96
N ASP A 418 -13.37 5.39 -26.65
CA ASP A 418 -12.41 6.25 -25.96
C ASP A 418 -10.99 5.66 -26.00
N ILE A 419 -10.86 4.34 -25.79
CA ILE A 419 -9.56 3.64 -25.88
C ILE A 419 -9.03 3.65 -27.31
N ARG A 420 -9.90 3.39 -28.31
CA ARG A 420 -9.51 3.43 -29.73
C ARG A 420 -8.97 4.81 -30.11
N CYS A 421 -9.68 5.89 -29.72
CA CYS A 421 -9.25 7.26 -29.98
C CYS A 421 -7.93 7.60 -29.26
N ALA A 422 -7.78 7.19 -28.00
CA ALA A 422 -6.55 7.41 -27.24
C ALA A 422 -5.36 6.66 -27.85
N LEU A 423 -5.54 5.40 -28.25
CA LEU A 423 -4.50 4.58 -28.87
C LEU A 423 -4.06 5.16 -30.21
N ALA A 424 -5.02 5.58 -31.02
CA ALA A 424 -4.73 6.25 -32.28
C ALA A 424 -3.94 7.55 -32.09
N ALA A 425 -4.26 8.34 -31.05
CA ALA A 425 -3.50 9.54 -30.72
C ALA A 425 -2.07 9.24 -30.22
N VAL A 426 -1.88 8.15 -29.47
CA VAL A 426 -0.56 7.67 -29.00
C VAL A 426 0.30 7.19 -30.17
N LEU A 427 -0.30 6.50 -31.15
CA LEU A 427 0.37 5.98 -32.33
C LEU A 427 0.63 7.04 -33.41
N ALA A 428 -0.12 8.15 -33.43
CA ALA A 428 -0.03 9.14 -34.51
C ALA A 428 1.40 9.62 -34.86
N PRO A 429 2.32 9.88 -33.89
CA PRO A 429 3.67 10.33 -34.20
C PRO A 429 4.58 9.25 -34.84
N THR A 430 4.31 7.97 -34.59
CA THR A 430 5.21 6.85 -34.96
C THR A 430 4.60 5.93 -36.03
N ASN A 431 3.29 5.70 -35.98
CA ASN A 431 2.52 4.83 -36.87
C ASN A 431 1.06 5.29 -37.04
N ALA A 432 0.87 6.45 -37.69
CA ALA A 432 -0.46 7.03 -37.88
C ALA A 432 -1.43 6.12 -38.66
N LEU A 433 -0.93 5.30 -39.60
CA LEU A 433 -1.77 4.39 -40.39
C LEU A 433 -2.42 3.32 -39.50
N GLU A 434 -1.67 2.77 -38.56
CA GLU A 434 -2.23 1.82 -37.58
C GLU A 434 -3.30 2.50 -36.70
N GLY A 435 -3.01 3.70 -36.19
CA GLY A 435 -3.99 4.47 -35.42
C GLY A 435 -5.30 4.73 -36.18
N LEU A 436 -5.22 5.12 -37.45
CA LEU A 436 -6.39 5.33 -38.30
C LEU A 436 -7.17 4.02 -38.55
N ASN A 437 -6.48 2.90 -38.76
CA ASN A 437 -7.12 1.59 -38.93
C ASN A 437 -7.88 1.16 -37.67
N ILE A 438 -7.33 1.40 -36.47
CA ILE A 438 -7.98 1.09 -35.19
C ILE A 438 -9.28 1.89 -35.02
N VAL A 439 -9.29 3.17 -35.40
CA VAL A 439 -10.49 4.02 -35.33
C VAL A 439 -11.50 3.63 -36.40
N LYS A 440 -11.05 3.31 -37.61
CA LYS A 440 -11.89 2.82 -38.71
C LYS A 440 -12.64 1.55 -38.32
N GLU A 441 -11.93 0.56 -37.77
CA GLU A 441 -12.55 -0.67 -37.27
C GLU A 441 -13.60 -0.37 -36.19
N GLY A 442 -13.36 0.62 -35.32
CA GLY A 442 -14.34 1.11 -34.35
C GLY A 442 -15.60 1.70 -35.00
N LEU A 443 -15.45 2.51 -36.04
CA LEU A 443 -16.58 3.09 -36.80
C LEU A 443 -17.40 2.01 -37.53
N GLU A 444 -16.76 0.92 -37.98
CA GLU A 444 -17.43 -0.18 -38.68
C GLU A 444 -18.15 -1.14 -37.73
N THR A 445 -17.63 -1.32 -36.51
CA THR A 445 -18.09 -2.38 -35.59
C THR A 445 -18.97 -1.88 -34.44
N LEU A 446 -18.86 -0.61 -34.04
CA LEU A 446 -19.60 -0.07 -32.90
C LEU A 446 -20.96 0.49 -33.33
N PRO A 447 -22.00 0.37 -32.48
CA PRO A 447 -23.30 0.95 -32.80
C PRO A 447 -23.19 2.48 -32.93
N PRO A 448 -23.90 3.10 -33.90
CA PRO A 448 -23.91 4.54 -34.12
C PRO A 448 -24.53 5.28 -32.93
N SER A 449 -23.68 5.59 -31.96
CA SER A 449 -23.98 6.53 -30.88
C SER A 449 -23.40 7.89 -31.23
N ASN A 450 -24.19 8.95 -31.08
CA ASN A 450 -23.78 10.29 -31.50
C ASN A 450 -22.44 10.71 -30.87
N ARG A 451 -22.23 10.43 -29.57
CA ARG A 451 -21.02 10.87 -28.87
C ARG A 451 -19.76 10.09 -29.30
N SER A 452 -19.84 8.76 -29.34
CA SER A 452 -18.67 7.93 -29.65
C SER A 452 -18.27 8.02 -31.12
N HIS A 453 -19.26 8.12 -32.03
CA HIS A 453 -18.97 8.30 -33.46
C HIS A 453 -18.38 9.67 -33.74
N LEU A 454 -18.90 10.75 -33.14
CA LEU A 454 -18.30 12.08 -33.28
C LEU A 454 -16.85 12.10 -32.78
N ALA A 455 -16.58 11.51 -31.60
CA ALA A 455 -15.22 11.44 -31.07
C ALA A 455 -14.24 10.70 -32.00
N MET A 456 -14.69 9.60 -32.61
CA MET A 456 -13.87 8.84 -33.58
C MET A 456 -13.65 9.62 -34.88
N VAL A 457 -14.66 10.30 -35.41
CA VAL A 457 -14.53 11.16 -36.61
C VAL A 457 -13.60 12.34 -36.35
N ASP A 458 -13.71 12.96 -35.18
CA ASP A 458 -12.82 14.04 -34.74
C ASP A 458 -11.37 13.54 -34.60
N SER A 459 -11.19 12.32 -34.09
CA SER A 459 -9.88 11.66 -33.97
C SER A 459 -9.24 11.43 -35.35
N VAL A 460 -9.99 10.89 -36.32
CA VAL A 460 -9.54 10.75 -37.72
C VAL A 460 -9.12 12.09 -38.29
N THR A 461 -9.97 13.11 -38.16
CA THR A 461 -9.70 14.45 -38.69
C THR A 461 -8.40 15.04 -38.11
N ARG A 462 -8.19 14.87 -36.80
CA ARG A 462 -6.99 15.34 -36.11
C ARG A 462 -5.75 14.60 -36.59
N ILE A 463 -5.79 13.27 -36.69
CA ILE A 463 -4.64 12.47 -37.13
C ILE A 463 -4.33 12.77 -38.60
N SER A 464 -5.31 12.77 -39.50
CA SER A 464 -5.10 13.07 -40.93
C SER A 464 -4.48 14.46 -41.14
N SER A 465 -4.80 15.45 -40.29
CA SER A 465 -4.19 16.79 -40.39
C SER A 465 -2.69 16.83 -40.04
N THR A 466 -2.17 15.79 -39.38
CA THR A 466 -0.78 15.70 -38.93
C THR A 466 0.11 14.81 -39.81
N VAL A 467 -0.48 14.13 -40.79
CA VAL A 467 0.21 13.16 -41.64
C VAL A 467 0.32 13.69 -43.08
N ALA A 468 1.33 13.24 -43.83
CA ALA A 468 1.49 13.58 -45.24
C ALA A 468 0.21 13.26 -46.06
N PRO A 469 -0.10 14.06 -47.09
CA PRO A 469 -1.35 13.97 -47.85
C PRO A 469 -1.58 12.61 -48.54
N ASP A 470 -0.54 11.79 -48.72
CA ASP A 470 -0.64 10.45 -49.33
C ASP A 470 -1.19 9.37 -48.36
N ILE A 471 -1.35 9.70 -47.07
CA ILE A 471 -1.94 8.82 -46.03
C ILE A 471 -3.32 9.35 -45.56
N SER A 472 -3.61 10.63 -45.80
CA SER A 472 -4.90 11.27 -45.51
C SER A 472 -6.00 10.75 -46.44
#